data_AF-A0A914QWJ3-F1
#
_entry.id   AF-A0A914QWJ3-F1
#
_cell.length_a   1.000
_cell.length_b   1.000
_cell.length_c   1.000
_cell.angle_alpha   90.00
_cell.angle_beta   90.00
_cell.angle_gamma   90.00
#
_symmetry.space_group_name_H-M   'P 1'
#
loop_
_entity.id
_entity.type
_entity.pdbx_description
1 polymer ?
#
loop_
_entity_poly.entity_id
_entity_poly.type
_entity_poly.pdbx_seq_one_letter_code
_entity_poly.pdbx_strand_id
1 'polypeptide(L)'
;MDDLAIKIGVMPSFISVLRQHPMLAYKWLFGPSLSYQYRLNGEHSWPDAKDAILTADTRMHPLGKSRYLKSWQLIVVILFVFYLWMHFW
;
A
#
# COMPACT_ATOMS: atom_id res chain seq x y z
N MET A 1 -18.38 -1.09 12.40
CA MET A 1 -17.23 -0.38 12.98
C MET A 1 -17.45 1.13 12.91
N ASP A 2 -17.89 1.63 11.76
CA ASP A 2 -18.17 3.05 11.54
C ASP A 2 -19.22 3.63 12.49
N ASP A 3 -20.32 2.92 12.75
CA ASP A 3 -21.34 3.39 13.70
C ASP A 3 -20.81 3.63 15.11
N LEU A 4 -19.88 2.78 15.57
CA LEU A 4 -19.23 2.95 16.87
C LEU A 4 -18.24 4.10 16.83
N ALA A 5 -17.46 4.22 15.76
CA ALA A 5 -16.49 5.30 15.58
C ALA A 5 -17.17 6.67 15.47
N ILE A 6 -18.38 6.73 14.89
CA ILE A 6 -19.23 7.93 14.85
C ILE A 6 -19.76 8.24 16.24
N LYS A 7 -20.27 7.24 16.98
CA LYS A 7 -20.75 7.42 18.37
C LYS A 7 -19.67 7.93 19.32
N ILE A 8 -18.43 7.48 19.14
CA ILE A 8 -17.27 7.90 19.95
C ILE A 8 -16.64 9.20 19.39
N GLY A 9 -17.06 9.67 18.21
CA GLY A 9 -16.57 10.92 17.60
C GLY A 9 -15.15 10.82 17.03
N VAL A 10 -14.65 9.60 16.80
CA VAL A 10 -13.29 9.32 16.30
C VAL A 10 -13.22 9.43 14.78
N MET A 11 -14.35 9.18 14.11
CA MET A 11 -14.47 9.24 12.65
C MET A 11 -14.79 10.69 12.21
N PRO A 12 -13.92 11.35 11.42
CA PRO A 12 -14.23 12.66 10.88
C PRO A 12 -15.36 12.59 9.83
N SER A 13 -16.11 13.67 9.64
CA SER A 13 -17.13 13.71 8.61
C SER A 13 -16.49 13.66 7.21
N PHE A 14 -17.06 12.83 6.33
CA PHE A 14 -16.53 12.63 4.99
C PHE A 14 -16.37 13.94 4.20
N ILE A 15 -17.38 14.82 4.29
CA ILE A 15 -17.38 16.13 3.61
C ILE A 15 -16.25 17.03 4.12
N SER A 16 -15.95 16.99 5.43
CA SER A 16 -14.84 17.77 6.00
C SER A 16 -13.49 17.27 5.47
N VAL A 17 -13.31 15.95 5.41
CA VAL A 17 -12.09 15.35 4.88
C VAL A 17 -11.94 15.62 3.38
N LEU A 18 -13.03 15.55 2.62
CA LEU A 18 -13.02 15.87 1.18
C LEU A 18 -12.56 17.31 0.91
N ARG A 19 -12.99 18.26 1.76
CA ARG A 19 -12.60 19.68 1.61
C ARG A 19 -11.14 19.94 1.98
N GLN A 20 -10.63 19.30 3.04
CA GLN A 20 -9.27 19.52 3.52
C GLN A 20 -8.23 18.69 2.74
N HIS A 21 -8.58 17.45 2.41
CA HIS A 21 -7.68 16.44 1.86
C HIS A 21 -8.39 15.58 0.81
N PRO A 22 -8.53 16.08 -0.44
CA PRO A 22 -9.28 15.38 -1.49
C PRO A 22 -8.68 14.01 -1.85
N MET A 23 -7.35 13.87 -1.80
CA MET A 23 -6.69 12.57 -2.04
C MET A 23 -7.02 11.53 -0.96
N LEU A 24 -7.14 11.96 0.29
CA LEU A 24 -7.51 11.07 1.39
C LEU A 24 -8.96 10.61 1.26
N ALA A 25 -9.87 11.53 0.92
CA ALA A 25 -11.27 11.20 0.67
C ALA A 25 -11.44 10.26 -0.53
N TYR A 26 -10.66 10.45 -1.60
CA TYR A 26 -10.64 9.54 -2.74
C TYR A 26 -10.23 8.11 -2.34
N LYS A 27 -9.14 7.98 -1.57
CA LYS A 27 -8.70 6.70 -1.01
C LYS A 27 -9.68 6.09 -0.01
N TRP A 28 -10.47 6.91 0.67
CA TRP A 28 -11.52 6.43 1.55
C TRP A 28 -12.71 5.86 0.76
N LEU A 29 -13.11 6.50 -0.34
CA LEU A 29 -14.21 6.01 -1.19
C LEU A 29 -13.82 4.79 -2.05
N PHE A 30 -12.65 4.84 -2.69
CA PHE A 30 -12.24 3.86 -3.70
C PHE A 30 -11.13 2.92 -3.23
N GLY A 31 -10.57 3.16 -2.04
CA GLY A 31 -9.53 2.32 -1.46
C GLY A 31 -10.08 1.30 -0.46
N PRO A 32 -9.20 0.44 0.07
CA PRO A 32 -9.57 -0.56 1.06
C PRO A 32 -9.94 0.08 2.40
N SER A 33 -10.82 -0.57 3.16
CA SER A 33 -11.11 -0.18 4.54
C SER A 33 -9.86 -0.40 5.41
N LEU A 34 -9.22 0.69 5.81
CA LEU A 34 -7.98 0.69 6.60
C LEU A 34 -8.30 1.06 8.05
N SER A 35 -7.82 0.26 9.01
CA SER A 35 -8.00 0.53 10.45
C SER A 35 -7.44 1.88 10.90
N TYR A 36 -6.52 2.47 10.13
CA TYR A 36 -5.96 3.81 10.35
C TYR A 36 -7.01 4.93 10.24
N GLN A 37 -8.11 4.70 9.52
CA GLN A 37 -9.20 5.68 9.35
C GLN A 37 -9.84 6.07 10.70
N TYR A 38 -9.90 5.13 11.65
CA TYR A 38 -10.45 5.36 12.98
C TYR A 38 -9.50 6.07 13.95
N ARG A 39 -8.28 6.42 13.53
CA ARG A 39 -7.31 7.17 14.35
C ARG A 39 -6.97 8.53 13.76
N LEU A 40 -7.78 9.01 12.82
CA LEU A 40 -7.61 10.32 12.20
C LEU A 40 -8.00 11.48 13.12
N ASN A 41 -8.96 11.25 14.02
CA ASN A 41 -9.46 12.23 14.99
C ASN A 41 -9.69 11.55 16.36
N GLY A 42 -9.97 12.33 17.40
CA GLY A 42 -10.25 11.84 18.76
C GLY A 42 -9.06 11.92 19.72
N GLU A 43 -9.28 11.54 20.98
CA GLU A 43 -8.28 11.66 22.06
C GLU A 43 -7.01 10.84 21.80
N HIS A 44 -7.16 9.69 21.12
CA HIS A 44 -6.05 8.81 20.74
C HIS A 44 -5.74 8.90 19.23
N SER A 45 -5.83 10.09 18.65
CA SER A 45 -5.49 10.32 17.25
C SER A 45 -4.01 10.05 16.99
N TRP A 46 -3.70 9.39 15.87
CA TRP A 46 -2.33 9.19 15.43
C TRP A 46 -2.00 10.17 14.30
N PRO A 47 -1.08 11.14 14.50
CA PRO A 47 -0.78 12.15 13.49
C PRO A 47 -0.36 11.57 12.14
N ASP A 48 0.40 10.46 12.13
CA ASP A 48 0.89 9.84 10.90
C ASP A 48 -0.14 8.90 10.25
N ALA A 49 -1.37 8.82 10.78
CA ALA A 49 -2.42 7.98 10.21
C ALA A 49 -2.75 8.39 8.76
N LYS A 50 -2.68 9.69 8.46
CA LYS A 50 -2.89 10.20 7.09
C LYS A 50 -1.84 9.66 6.13
N ASP A 51 -0.58 9.76 6.51
CA ASP A 51 0.55 9.28 5.70
C ASP A 51 0.52 7.75 5.59
N ALA A 52 0.13 7.04 6.64
CA ALA A 52 -0.03 5.60 6.60
C ALA A 52 -1.11 5.15 5.61
N ILE A 53 -2.25 5.86 5.52
CA ILE A 53 -3.31 5.60 4.54
C ILE A 53 -2.82 5.90 3.12
N LEU A 54 -2.12 7.01 2.92
CA LEU A 54 -1.57 7.37 1.61
C LEU A 54 -0.50 6.36 1.14
N THR A 55 0.31 5.85 2.07
CA THR A 55 1.41 4.91 1.78
C THR A 55 0.93 3.45 1.74
N ALA A 56 -0.32 3.17 2.09
CA ALA A 56 -0.87 1.81 2.19
C ALA A 56 -0.67 0.99 0.91
N ASP A 57 -0.91 1.58 -0.26
CA ASP A 57 -0.77 0.90 -1.55
C ASP A 57 0.66 0.37 -1.76
N THR A 58 1.67 1.18 -1.42
CA THR A 58 3.07 0.80 -1.55
C THR A 58 3.46 -0.35 -0.60
N ARG A 59 2.79 -0.47 0.55
CA ARG A 59 2.99 -1.55 1.54
C ARG A 59 2.22 -2.82 1.20
N MET A 60 1.14 -2.73 0.43
CA MET A 60 0.39 -3.89 -0.05
C MET A 60 1.05 -4.51 -1.30
N HIS A 61 1.74 -3.72 -2.11
CA HIS A 61 2.43 -4.17 -3.31
C HIS A 61 3.69 -5.08 -3.17
N PRO A 62 4.44 -5.17 -2.05
CA PRO A 62 5.74 -5.84 -2.04
C PRO A 62 5.64 -7.37 -1.96
N LEU A 63 4.48 -7.93 -1.59
CA LEU A 63 4.33 -9.38 -1.39
C LEU A 63 4.46 -10.20 -2.69
N GLY A 64 4.29 -9.59 -3.86
CA GLY A 64 4.42 -10.26 -5.17
C GLY A 64 5.76 -10.05 -5.89
N LYS A 65 6.65 -9.20 -5.36
CA LYS A 65 7.87 -8.75 -6.07
C LYS A 65 9.18 -9.31 -5.50
N SER A 66 9.10 -10.36 -4.68
CA SER A 66 10.27 -10.96 -4.01
C SER A 66 11.31 -11.57 -4.97
N ARG A 67 10.92 -11.89 -6.22
CA ARG A 67 11.81 -12.56 -7.19
C ARG A 67 11.79 -11.89 -8.56
N TYR A 68 12.23 -10.65 -8.65
CA TYR A 68 12.79 -10.17 -9.93
C TYR A 68 14.23 -10.67 -10.01
N LEU A 69 14.53 -11.58 -10.94
CA LEU A 69 15.92 -11.87 -11.29
C LEU A 69 16.55 -10.55 -11.77
N LYS A 70 17.64 -10.14 -11.12
CA LYS A 70 18.41 -8.99 -11.61
C LYS A 70 18.82 -9.27 -13.05
N SER A 71 18.81 -8.26 -13.93
CA SER A 71 19.11 -8.41 -15.37
C SER A 71 20.41 -9.20 -15.63
N TRP A 72 21.44 -9.01 -14.81
CA TRP A 72 22.69 -9.77 -14.88
C TRP A 72 22.55 -11.28 -14.60
N GLN A 73 21.64 -11.70 -13.71
CA GLN A 73 21.39 -13.11 -13.44
C GLN A 73 20.75 -13.81 -14.64
N LEU A 74 19.93 -13.11 -15.44
CA LEU A 74 19.39 -13.65 -16.69
C LEU A 74 20.49 -13.87 -17.73
N ILE A 75 21.44 -12.92 -17.85
CA ILE A 75 22.57 -13.04 -18.77
C ILE A 75 23.43 -14.27 -18.40
N VAL A 76 23.74 -14.47 -17.10
CA VAL A 76 24.52 -15.63 -16.64
C VAL A 76 23.80 -16.95 -16.95
N VAL A 77 22.48 -17.02 -16.74
CA VAL A 77 21.70 -18.22 -17.06
C VAL A 77 21.68 -18.48 -18.57
N ILE A 78 21.53 -17.45 -19.40
CA ILE A 78 21.56 -17.57 -20.86
C ILE A 78 22.93 -18.06 -21.33
N LEU A 79 24.02 -17.47 -20.83
CA LEU A 79 25.38 -17.90 -21.17
C LEU A 79 25.68 -19.33 -20.72
N PHE A 80 25.17 -19.74 -19.56
CA PHE A 80 25.32 -21.10 -19.05
C PHE A 80 24.57 -22.13 -19.91
N VAL A 81 23.33 -21.83 -20.28
CA VAL A 81 22.54 -22.68 -21.19
C VAL A 81 23.19 -22.78 -22.56
N PHE A 82 23.68 -21.65 -23.09
CA PHE A 82 24.41 -21.61 -24.36
C PHE A 82 25.70 -22.46 -24.33
N TYR A 83 26.46 -22.37 -23.24
CA TYR A 83 27.66 -23.17 -23.04
C TYR A 83 27.36 -24.68 -23.02
N LEU A 84 26.31 -25.09 -22.29
CA LEU A 84 25.90 -26.49 -22.24
C LEU A 84 25.43 -27.01 -23.61
N TRP A 85 24.74 -26.17 -24.39
CA TRP A 85 24.31 -26.53 -25.73
C TRP A 85 25.48 -26.79 -26.69
N MET A 86 26.52 -25.97 -26.61
CA MET A 86 27.72 -26.09 -27.45
C MET A 86 28.65 -27.25 -27.07
N HIS A 87 28.51 -27.79 -25.85
CA HIS A 87 29.35 -28.89 -25.37
C HIS A 87 28.73 -30.27 -25.60
N PHE A 88 27.41 -30.35 -25.80
CA PHE A 88 26.67 -31.61 -25.98
C PHE A 88 26.27 -31.90 -27.44
N TRP A 89 26.72 -31.08 -28.39
CA TRP A 89 26.59 -31.28 -29.84
C TRP A 89 27.95 -31.04 -30.51
#